data_AF-A0A7R9LUP7-F1
#
_entry.id   AF-A0A7R9LUP7-F1
#
_cell.length_a   1.000
_cell.length_b   1.000
_cell.length_c   1.000
_cell.angle_alpha   90.00
_cell.angle_beta   90.00
_cell.angle_gamma   90.00
#
_symmetry.space_group_name_H-M   'P 1'
#
loop_
_entity.id
_entity.type
_entity.pdbx_description
1 polymer ?
#
loop_
_entity_poly.entity_id
_entity_poly.type
_entity_poly.pdbx_seq_one_letter_code
_entity_poly.pdbx_strand_id
1 'polypeptide(L)'
;MTLAIGDGANDVSMIQTADVGIGVSGQEGTQAVMASDFALPRFLYLERLLLVYGNWSYYRLSRTVLYFFYKNASSVFVIFWYQLYCGWSGAVMIDQLYLMIVNAIFTAFPPMILGVYDRDCSAGLLLKKPHLYGRGRKSQVYTEYSFWVNMFDAGYQSIVIFFVPFCFYFDTDIGIYEFGTIVFSATILEHLVHVAIEFRSWSILHLLAISFS
;
A
#
# COMPACT_ATOMS: atom_id res chain seq x y z
N MET A 1 10.75 17.93 5.21
CA MET A 1 10.12 17.41 6.43
C MET A 1 10.74 18.06 7.64
N THR A 2 10.09 19.10 8.10
CA THR A 2 10.34 19.80 9.36
C THR A 2 9.26 19.43 10.36
N LEU A 3 9.59 19.46 11.65
CA LEU A 3 8.64 19.24 12.72
C LEU A 3 8.81 20.38 13.72
N ALA A 4 7.72 21.02 14.08
CA ALA A 4 7.68 22.05 15.11
C ALA A 4 6.89 21.56 16.32
N ILE A 5 7.35 21.93 17.50
CA ILE A 5 6.71 21.61 18.77
C ILE A 5 6.61 22.86 19.63
N GLY A 6 5.47 23.05 20.29
CA GLY A 6 5.23 24.20 21.16
C GLY A 6 4.07 23.97 22.13
N ASP A 7 3.95 24.82 23.15
CA ASP A 7 2.96 24.71 24.21
C ASP A 7 2.12 25.99 24.40
N GLY A 8 2.55 27.11 23.80
CA GLY A 8 1.92 28.42 23.97
C GLY A 8 1.44 29.07 22.67
N ALA A 9 0.70 30.18 22.81
CA ALA A 9 0.21 31.01 21.71
C ALA A 9 1.32 31.50 20.76
N ASN A 10 2.51 31.73 21.32
CA ASN A 10 3.67 32.24 20.59
C ASN A 10 4.22 31.22 19.57
N ASP A 11 3.98 29.92 19.81
CA ASP A 11 4.48 28.85 18.96
C ASP A 11 3.51 28.52 17.83
N VAL A 12 2.30 29.08 17.82
CA VAL A 12 1.26 28.76 16.83
C VAL A 12 1.74 29.02 15.41
N SER A 13 2.41 30.16 15.18
CA SER A 13 2.94 30.50 13.86
C SER A 13 4.03 29.54 13.41
N MET A 14 4.90 29.09 14.32
CA MET A 14 5.94 28.10 14.05
C MET A 14 5.32 26.72 13.74
N ILE A 15 4.35 26.29 14.56
CA ILE A 15 3.63 25.01 14.42
C ILE A 15 2.93 24.94 13.06
N GLN A 16 2.22 26.00 12.66
CA GLN A 16 1.50 26.07 11.38
C GLN A 16 2.40 26.15 10.15
N THR A 17 3.65 26.59 10.33
CA THR A 17 4.61 26.72 9.21
C THR A 17 5.40 25.42 8.97
N ALA A 18 5.46 24.51 9.94
CA ALA A 18 6.18 23.24 9.79
C ALA A 18 5.37 22.20 9.01
N ASP A 19 6.06 21.20 8.44
CA ASP A 19 5.38 20.09 7.73
C ASP A 19 4.53 19.23 8.68
N VAL A 20 4.92 19.16 9.97
CA VAL A 20 4.16 18.49 11.04
C VAL A 20 4.22 19.35 12.30
N GLY A 21 3.05 19.75 12.80
CA GLY A 21 2.89 20.55 14.01
C GLY A 21 2.51 19.71 15.23
N ILE A 22 3.22 19.88 16.35
CA ILE A 22 2.94 19.19 17.61
C ILE A 22 2.68 20.19 18.74
N GLY A 23 1.50 20.10 19.35
CA GLY A 23 1.13 20.89 20.51
C GLY A 23 1.34 20.09 21.78
N VAL A 24 2.07 20.65 22.75
CA VAL A 24 2.18 20.08 24.09
C VAL A 24 1.14 20.73 25.00
N SER A 25 0.33 19.92 25.68
CA SER A 25 -0.65 20.43 26.65
C SER A 25 0.06 20.98 27.88
N GLY A 26 0.20 22.30 27.92
CA GLY A 26 0.77 23.04 29.04
C GLY A 26 -0.29 23.76 29.89
N GLN A 27 0.19 24.49 30.91
CA GLN A 27 -0.63 25.38 31.74
C GLN A 27 -0.88 26.75 31.07
N GLU A 28 -0.11 27.09 30.03
CA GLU A 28 -0.15 28.41 29.35
C GLU A 28 -1.30 28.57 28.35
N GLY A 29 -2.13 27.54 28.18
CA GLY A 29 -3.33 27.57 27.35
C GLY A 29 -3.40 26.43 26.34
N THR A 30 -4.54 26.31 25.66
CA THR A 30 -4.80 25.23 24.68
C THR A 30 -4.54 25.66 23.24
N GLN A 31 -4.04 26.88 23.01
CA GLN A 31 -3.94 27.46 21.66
C GLN A 31 -2.94 26.71 20.76
N ALA A 32 -1.76 26.36 21.27
CA ALA A 32 -0.78 25.55 20.53
C ALA A 32 -1.36 24.17 20.17
N VAL A 33 -2.08 23.55 21.11
CA VAL A 33 -2.72 22.24 20.93
C VAL A 33 -3.81 22.30 19.85
N MET A 34 -4.65 23.34 19.87
CA MET A 34 -5.72 23.52 18.87
C MET A 34 -5.19 23.84 17.48
N ALA A 35 -4.00 24.43 17.38
CA ALA A 35 -3.36 24.76 16.11
C ALA A 35 -2.42 23.67 15.57
N SER A 36 -2.25 22.55 16.29
CA SER A 36 -1.31 21.47 15.96
C SER A 36 -1.99 20.25 15.33
N ASP A 37 -1.25 19.46 14.55
CA ASP A 37 -1.73 18.18 13.99
C ASP A 37 -1.84 17.10 15.07
N PHE A 38 -0.91 17.09 16.02
CA PHE A 38 -0.88 16.15 17.13
C PHE A 38 -0.76 16.85 18.48
N ALA A 39 -1.64 16.48 19.41
CA ALA A 39 -1.60 16.93 20.80
C ALA A 39 -0.91 15.89 21.69
N LEU A 40 0.15 16.28 22.40
CA LEU A 40 0.83 15.44 23.38
C LEU A 40 0.70 16.04 24.78
N PRO A 41 0.47 15.22 25.83
CA PRO A 41 0.40 15.74 27.19
C PRO A 41 1.78 16.11 27.76
N ARG A 42 2.87 15.49 27.25
CA ARG A 42 4.26 15.74 27.69
C ARG A 42 5.24 15.46 26.55
N PHE A 43 6.38 16.15 26.57
CA PHE A 43 7.45 15.99 25.58
C PHE A 43 7.98 14.55 25.46
N LEU A 44 8.02 13.78 26.55
CA LEU A 44 8.52 12.38 26.54
C LEU A 44 7.78 11.49 25.52
N TYR A 45 6.48 11.76 25.25
CA TYR A 45 5.71 10.97 24.29
C TYR A 45 6.11 11.21 22.82
N LEU A 46 6.86 12.28 22.54
CA LEU A 46 7.37 12.59 21.22
C LEU A 46 8.28 11.49 20.68
N GLU A 47 9.11 10.91 21.55
CA GLU A 47 10.01 9.81 21.19
C GLU A 47 9.22 8.63 20.61
N ARG A 48 8.15 8.23 21.29
CA ARG A 48 7.29 7.12 20.84
C ARG A 48 6.48 7.50 19.61
N LEU A 49 6.01 8.74 19.51
CA LEU A 49 5.29 9.24 18.33
C LEU A 49 6.15 9.10 17.08
N LEU A 50 7.39 9.57 17.13
CA LEU A 50 8.28 9.56 15.97
C LEU A 50 8.85 8.18 15.67
N LEU A 51 9.50 7.56 16.65
CA LEU A 51 10.26 6.32 16.42
C LEU A 51 9.37 5.13 16.13
N VAL A 52 8.18 5.06 16.74
CA VAL A 52 7.26 3.93 16.56
C VAL A 52 6.21 4.26 15.50
N TYR A 53 5.35 5.23 15.76
CA TYR A 53 4.22 5.51 14.87
C TYR A 53 4.67 6.15 13.55
N GLY A 54 5.63 7.09 13.59
CA GLY A 54 6.21 7.67 12.38
C GLY A 54 6.88 6.63 11.48
N ASN A 55 7.68 5.73 12.05
CA ASN A 55 8.32 4.65 11.28
C ASN A 55 7.30 3.70 10.66
N TRP A 56 6.31 3.24 11.44
CA TRP A 56 5.27 2.35 10.95
C TRP A 56 4.41 3.00 9.87
N SER A 57 3.97 4.25 10.06
CA SER A 57 3.16 4.96 9.07
C SER A 57 3.91 5.16 7.76
N TYR A 58 5.18 5.56 7.81
CA TYR A 58 6.01 5.70 6.61
C TYR A 58 6.19 4.36 5.88
N TYR A 59 6.51 3.29 6.62
CA TYR A 59 6.71 1.96 6.06
C TYR A 59 5.42 1.42 5.40
N ARG A 60 4.29 1.50 6.11
CA ARG A 60 2.98 1.04 5.63
C ARG A 60 2.57 1.78 4.38
N LEU A 61 2.60 3.11 4.41
CA LEU A 61 2.18 3.93 3.27
C LEU A 61 3.05 3.64 2.04
N SER A 62 4.38 3.59 2.22
CA SER A 62 5.32 3.30 1.14
C SER A 62 5.01 1.98 0.43
N ARG A 63 4.72 0.93 1.19
CA ARG A 63 4.46 -0.41 0.64
C ARG A 63 3.07 -0.55 0.06
N THR A 64 2.05 0.01 0.72
CA THR A 64 0.69 0.01 0.19
C THR A 64 0.62 0.74 -1.14
N VAL A 65 1.33 1.86 -1.30
CA VAL A 65 1.39 2.58 -2.58
C VAL A 65 2.09 1.76 -3.66
N LEU A 66 3.25 1.16 -3.37
CA LEU A 66 3.95 0.31 -4.35
C LEU A 66 3.10 -0.88 -4.81
N TYR A 67 2.51 -1.59 -3.84
CA TYR A 67 1.63 -2.72 -4.13
C TYR A 67 0.38 -2.29 -4.90
N PHE A 68 -0.19 -1.12 -4.59
CA PHE A 68 -1.35 -0.59 -5.31
C PHE A 68 -1.01 -0.36 -6.79
N PHE A 69 0.14 0.23 -7.10
CA PHE A 69 0.58 0.39 -8.48
C PHE A 69 0.82 -0.94 -9.17
N TYR A 70 1.51 -1.87 -8.50
CA TYR A 70 1.74 -3.22 -8.99
C TYR A 70 0.44 -3.93 -9.39
N LYS A 71 -0.53 -4.00 -8.46
CA LYS A 71 -1.83 -4.68 -8.64
C LYS A 71 -2.62 -4.12 -9.83
N ASN A 72 -2.71 -2.79 -9.90
CA ASN A 72 -3.46 -2.13 -10.97
C ASN A 72 -2.74 -2.29 -12.32
N ALA A 73 -1.41 -2.18 -12.34
CA ALA A 73 -0.62 -2.39 -13.56
C ALA A 73 -0.77 -3.82 -14.09
N SER A 74 -0.62 -4.84 -13.23
CA SER A 74 -0.81 -6.25 -13.59
C SER A 74 -2.19 -6.47 -14.22
N SER A 75 -3.25 -5.98 -13.58
CA SER A 75 -4.63 -6.07 -14.07
C SER A 75 -4.82 -5.41 -15.45
N VAL A 76 -4.28 -4.20 -15.63
CA VAL A 76 -4.40 -3.46 -16.91
C VAL A 76 -3.59 -4.14 -18.01
N PHE A 77 -2.38 -4.63 -17.71
CA PHE A 77 -1.55 -5.32 -18.69
C PHE A 77 -2.20 -6.61 -19.18
N VAL A 78 -2.86 -7.38 -18.32
CA VAL A 78 -3.63 -8.57 -18.75
C VAL A 78 -4.68 -8.21 -19.81
N ILE A 79 -5.42 -7.11 -19.63
CA ILE A 79 -6.41 -6.64 -20.61
C ILE A 79 -5.71 -6.13 -21.87
N PHE A 80 -4.57 -5.46 -21.73
CA PHE A 80 -3.75 -4.97 -22.84
C PHE A 80 -3.27 -6.10 -23.74
N TRP A 81 -2.78 -7.22 -23.18
CA TRP A 81 -2.33 -8.37 -23.98
C TRP A 81 -3.45 -8.95 -24.84
N TYR A 82 -4.69 -8.95 -24.35
CA TYR A 82 -5.86 -9.35 -25.13
C TYR A 82 -6.16 -8.40 -26.30
N GLN A 83 -5.86 -7.10 -26.18
CA GLN A 83 -6.10 -6.14 -27.25
C GLN A 83 -5.32 -6.46 -28.53
N LEU A 84 -4.15 -7.11 -28.39
CA LEU A 84 -3.36 -7.58 -29.52
C LEU A 84 -4.10 -8.59 -30.39
N TYR A 85 -5.01 -9.37 -29.80
CA TYR A 85 -5.75 -10.43 -30.47
C TYR A 85 -7.13 -9.98 -30.95
N CYS A 86 -7.73 -8.95 -30.35
CA CYS A 86 -9.04 -8.42 -30.75
C CYS A 86 -8.94 -7.22 -31.72
N GLY A 87 -7.76 -6.99 -32.32
CA GLY A 87 -7.53 -5.93 -33.29
C GLY A 87 -7.73 -4.52 -32.73
N TRP A 88 -7.47 -4.31 -31.43
CA TRP A 88 -7.68 -3.03 -30.74
C TRP A 88 -9.13 -2.54 -30.72
N SER A 89 -10.10 -3.46 -30.79
CA SER A 89 -11.52 -3.14 -30.74
C SER A 89 -12.00 -2.56 -29.40
N GLY A 90 -11.17 -2.63 -28.35
CA GLY A 90 -11.54 -2.20 -27.00
C GLY A 90 -12.43 -3.21 -26.26
N ALA A 91 -12.68 -4.38 -26.86
CA ALA A 91 -13.42 -5.46 -26.21
C ALA A 91 -12.62 -6.03 -25.03
N VAL A 92 -13.30 -6.36 -23.94
CA VAL A 92 -12.69 -6.98 -22.76
C VAL A 92 -13.20 -8.41 -22.65
N MET A 93 -12.32 -9.34 -22.27
CA MET A 93 -12.64 -10.77 -22.13
C MET A 93 -13.48 -11.11 -20.90
N ILE A 94 -13.88 -10.13 -20.09
CA ILE A 94 -14.65 -10.34 -18.86
C ILE A 94 -15.80 -9.36 -18.76
N ASP A 95 -16.84 -9.77 -18.05
CA ASP A 95 -17.97 -8.91 -17.75
C ASP A 95 -17.55 -7.71 -16.90
N GLN A 96 -18.08 -6.54 -17.24
CA GLN A 96 -17.70 -5.28 -16.60
C GLN A 96 -18.11 -5.23 -15.13
N LEU A 97 -19.24 -5.83 -14.76
CA LEU A 97 -19.68 -5.91 -13.36
C LEU A 97 -18.73 -6.79 -12.55
N TYR A 98 -18.28 -7.90 -13.13
CA TYR A 98 -17.29 -8.77 -12.49
C TYR A 98 -15.97 -8.04 -12.24
N LEU A 99 -15.46 -7.30 -13.24
CA LEU A 99 -14.23 -6.51 -13.10
C LEU A 99 -14.34 -5.46 -11.99
N MET A 100 -15.50 -4.82 -11.84
CA MET A 100 -15.75 -3.85 -10.76
C MET A 100 -15.79 -4.54 -9.38
N ILE A 101 -16.52 -5.64 -9.25
CA ILE A 101 -16.67 -6.37 -7.99
C ILE A 101 -15.33 -6.94 -7.52
N VAL A 102 -14.53 -7.50 -8.43
CA VAL A 102 -13.20 -8.05 -8.11
C VAL A 102 -12.23 -6.98 -7.62
N ASN A 103 -12.22 -5.82 -8.26
CA ASN A 103 -11.37 -4.73 -7.82
C ASN A 103 -11.80 -4.12 -6.48
N ALA A 104 -13.11 -4.01 -6.25
CA ALA A 104 -13.67 -3.35 -5.08
C ALA A 104 -13.73 -4.24 -3.83
N ILE A 105 -14.02 -5.54 -4.00
CA ILE A 105 -14.25 -6.46 -2.88
C ILE A 105 -13.06 -7.41 -2.73
N PHE A 106 -12.76 -8.22 -3.74
CA PHE A 106 -11.80 -9.32 -3.62
C PHE A 106 -10.34 -8.88 -3.56
N THR A 107 -10.00 -7.64 -3.96
CA THR A 107 -8.59 -7.22 -3.99
C THR A 107 -8.33 -5.90 -3.24
N ALA A 108 -9.31 -5.42 -2.48
CA ALA A 108 -9.21 -4.17 -1.71
C ALA A 108 -8.82 -4.40 -0.24
N PHE A 109 -9.28 -5.49 0.38
CA PHE A 109 -9.01 -5.75 1.79
C PHE A 109 -7.53 -6.05 2.10
N PRO A 110 -6.82 -6.89 1.33
CA PRO A 110 -5.42 -7.19 1.61
C PRO A 110 -4.49 -5.96 1.62
N PRO A 111 -4.53 -5.04 0.62
CA PRO A 111 -3.69 -3.83 0.67
C PRO A 111 -4.10 -2.85 1.77
N MET A 112 -5.39 -2.82 2.14
CA MET A 112 -5.85 -2.02 3.28
C MET A 112 -5.25 -2.54 4.59
N ILE A 113 -5.23 -3.86 4.79
CA ILE A 113 -4.68 -4.48 5.99
C ILE A 113 -3.15 -4.32 6.03
N LEU A 114 -2.47 -4.44 4.89
CA LEU A 114 -1.05 -4.05 4.74
C LEU A 114 -0.81 -2.62 5.24
N GLY A 115 -1.65 -1.67 4.81
CA GLY A 115 -1.50 -0.25 5.10
C GLY A 115 -1.85 0.16 6.53
N VAL A 116 -2.63 -0.64 7.24
CA VAL A 116 -3.09 -0.31 8.60
C VAL A 116 -2.38 -1.11 9.68
N TYR A 117 -2.18 -2.41 9.46
CA TYR A 117 -1.79 -3.34 10.52
C TYR A 117 -0.38 -3.92 10.39
N ASP A 118 0.26 -3.82 9.23
CA ASP A 118 1.60 -4.39 9.04
C ASP A 118 2.63 -3.68 9.93
N ARG A 119 3.58 -4.45 10.47
CA ARG A 119 4.64 -3.93 11.34
C ARG A 119 5.95 -4.55 10.90
N ASP A 120 6.87 -3.70 10.47
CA ASP A 120 8.24 -4.07 10.12
C ASP A 120 9.03 -4.54 11.34
N CYS A 121 8.84 -3.87 12.48
CA CYS A 121 9.54 -4.10 13.74
C CYS A 121 8.60 -3.88 14.94
N SER A 122 8.91 -4.50 16.08
CA SER A 122 8.18 -4.27 17.32
C SER A 122 8.47 -2.88 17.90
N ALA A 123 7.48 -2.29 18.59
CA ALA A 123 7.62 -0.96 19.19
C ALA A 123 8.81 -0.88 20.17
N GLY A 124 9.01 -1.93 20.97
CA GLY A 124 10.13 -1.99 21.92
C GLY A 124 11.50 -2.01 21.22
N LEU A 125 11.60 -2.64 20.05
CA LEU A 125 12.83 -2.65 19.27
C LEU A 125 13.15 -1.27 18.69
N LEU A 126 12.14 -0.56 18.18
CA LEU A 126 12.29 0.78 17.61
C LEU A 126 12.72 1.80 18.68
N LEU A 127 12.16 1.71 19.89
CA LEU A 127 12.58 2.54 21.03
C LEU A 127 14.00 2.19 21.50
N LYS A 128 14.34 0.90 21.56
CA LYS A 128 15.69 0.45 21.99
C LYS A 128 16.78 0.78 20.96
N LYS A 129 16.43 0.88 19.68
CA LYS A 129 17.36 1.12 18.56
C LYS A 129 16.90 2.30 17.67
N PRO A 130 17.04 3.55 18.12
CA PRO A 130 16.59 4.73 17.37
C PRO A 130 17.23 4.91 15.98
N HIS A 131 18.41 4.33 15.74
CA HIS A 131 19.11 4.41 14.45
C HIS A 131 18.30 3.80 13.29
N LEU A 132 17.35 2.88 13.57
CA LEU A 132 16.47 2.28 12.56
C LEU A 132 15.59 3.33 11.87
N TYR A 133 15.21 4.39 12.58
CA TYR A 133 14.44 5.51 12.04
C TYR A 133 15.17 6.26 10.91
N GLY A 134 16.51 6.15 10.86
CA GLY A 134 17.32 6.77 9.82
C GLY A 134 16.95 6.33 8.40
N ARG A 135 16.39 5.12 8.22
CA ARG A 135 15.91 4.63 6.91
C ARG A 135 14.71 5.44 6.41
N GLY A 136 13.78 5.78 7.31
CA GLY A 136 12.63 6.62 6.99
C GLY A 136 13.05 8.04 6.65
N ARG A 137 13.95 8.63 7.45
CA ARG A 137 14.46 10.00 7.22
C ARG A 137 15.19 10.15 5.88
N LYS A 138 15.86 9.09 5.40
CA LYS A 138 16.57 9.07 4.11
C LYS A 138 15.68 8.63 2.94
N SER A 139 14.38 8.44 3.16
CA SER A 139 13.42 7.96 2.16
C SER A 139 13.87 6.67 1.44
N GLN A 140 14.40 5.70 2.18
CA GLN A 140 14.99 4.48 1.59
C GLN A 140 14.00 3.33 1.41
N VAL A 141 12.78 3.41 1.94
CA VAL A 141 11.77 2.35 1.79
C VAL A 141 11.02 2.50 0.48
N TYR A 142 10.70 3.74 0.11
CA TYR A 142 10.17 4.10 -1.20
C TYR A 142 11.23 4.87 -1.97
N THR A 143 11.85 4.22 -2.95
CA THR A 143 12.76 4.89 -3.89
C THR A 143 12.12 4.95 -5.28
N GLU A 144 12.50 5.91 -6.10
CA GLU A 144 11.97 6.02 -7.48
C GLU A 144 12.24 4.74 -8.30
N TYR A 145 13.36 4.06 -8.03
CA TYR A 145 13.68 2.79 -8.66
C TYR A 145 12.72 1.66 -8.23
N SER A 146 12.25 1.66 -6.97
CA SER A 146 11.30 0.67 -6.46
C SER A 146 9.99 0.65 -7.25
N PHE A 147 9.54 1.81 -7.73
CA PHE A 147 8.35 1.91 -8.57
C PHE A 147 8.54 1.19 -9.91
N TRP A 148 9.63 1.47 -10.61
CA TRP A 148 9.90 0.85 -11.92
C TRP A 148 10.15 -0.64 -11.81
N VAL A 149 10.84 -1.11 -10.76
CA VAL A 149 11.00 -2.55 -10.51
C VAL A 149 9.64 -3.23 -10.34
N ASN A 150 8.73 -2.65 -9.55
CA ASN A 150 7.36 -3.18 -9.41
C ASN A 150 6.60 -3.16 -10.73
N MET A 151 6.79 -2.13 -11.57
CA MET A 151 6.15 -2.04 -12.88
C MET A 151 6.63 -3.14 -13.84
N PHE A 152 7.95 -3.41 -13.85
CA PHE A 152 8.51 -4.51 -14.65
C PHE A 152 8.06 -5.87 -14.13
N ASP A 153 7.98 -6.06 -12.81
CA ASP A 153 7.45 -7.29 -12.21
C ASP A 153 5.97 -7.51 -12.57
N ALA A 154 5.14 -6.47 -12.47
CA ALA A 154 3.74 -6.53 -12.90
C ALA A 154 3.60 -6.85 -14.40
N GLY A 155 4.45 -6.24 -15.24
CA GLY A 155 4.52 -6.55 -16.66
C GLY A 155 4.89 -8.01 -16.92
N TYR A 156 5.92 -8.52 -16.25
CA TYR A 156 6.35 -9.92 -16.36
C TYR A 156 5.25 -10.90 -15.91
N GLN A 157 4.64 -10.69 -14.74
CA GLN A 157 3.61 -11.59 -14.22
C GLN A 157 2.34 -11.56 -15.07
N SER A 158 1.93 -10.38 -15.56
CA SER A 158 0.77 -10.27 -16.47
C SER A 158 0.98 -11.01 -17.80
N ILE A 159 2.20 -11.05 -18.34
CA ILE A 159 2.54 -11.84 -19.53
C ILE A 159 2.34 -13.32 -19.21
N VAL A 160 2.90 -13.82 -18.10
CA VAL A 160 2.76 -15.23 -17.72
C VAL A 160 1.27 -15.59 -17.52
N ILE A 161 0.52 -14.76 -16.80
CA ILE A 161 -0.91 -14.99 -16.51
C ILE A 161 -1.76 -15.02 -17.79
N PHE A 162 -1.44 -14.20 -18.79
CA PHE A 162 -2.20 -14.18 -20.04
C PHE A 162 -1.75 -15.30 -21.01
N PHE A 163 -0.45 -15.41 -21.26
CA PHE A 163 0.09 -16.28 -22.31
C PHE A 163 0.08 -17.76 -21.93
N VAL A 164 0.19 -18.12 -20.64
CA VAL A 164 0.14 -19.54 -20.23
C VAL A 164 -1.24 -20.16 -20.51
N PRO A 165 -2.37 -19.59 -20.04
CA PRO A 165 -3.69 -20.05 -20.44
C PRO A 165 -3.92 -19.96 -21.95
N PHE A 166 -3.45 -18.89 -22.61
CA PHE A 166 -3.60 -18.74 -24.06
C PHE A 166 -2.96 -19.90 -24.83
N CYS A 167 -1.73 -20.29 -24.47
CA CYS A 167 -1.05 -21.43 -25.10
C CYS A 167 -1.71 -22.77 -24.76
N PHE A 168 -2.26 -22.93 -23.55
CA PHE A 168 -2.91 -24.16 -23.13
C PHE A 168 -4.25 -24.40 -23.83
N TYR A 169 -5.02 -23.34 -24.04
CA TYR A 169 -6.32 -23.38 -24.72
C TYR A 169 -6.22 -23.04 -26.22
N PHE A 170 -5.00 -22.95 -26.76
CA PHE A 170 -4.80 -22.74 -28.18
C PHE A 170 -5.41 -23.90 -28.96
N ASP A 171 -6.26 -23.59 -29.96
CA ASP A 171 -6.97 -24.58 -30.79
C ASP A 171 -8.08 -25.38 -30.05
N THR A 172 -8.59 -24.84 -28.93
CA THR A 172 -9.76 -25.37 -28.22
C THR A 172 -10.99 -24.48 -28.38
N ASP A 173 -12.19 -25.05 -28.30
CA ASP A 173 -13.48 -24.34 -28.44
C ASP A 173 -13.88 -23.55 -27.17
N ILE A 174 -12.93 -22.89 -26.49
CA ILE A 174 -13.21 -22.13 -25.28
C ILE A 174 -13.91 -20.79 -25.59
N GLY A 175 -14.95 -20.47 -24.83
CA GLY A 175 -15.61 -19.18 -24.94
C GLY A 175 -14.74 -18.03 -24.43
N ILE A 176 -14.91 -16.83 -25.00
CA ILE A 176 -14.16 -15.62 -24.60
C ILE A 176 -14.33 -15.32 -23.10
N TYR A 177 -15.56 -15.43 -22.59
CA TYR A 177 -15.86 -15.18 -21.17
C TYR A 177 -15.33 -16.27 -20.23
N GLU A 178 -15.27 -17.51 -20.70
CA GLU A 178 -14.68 -18.63 -19.94
C GLU A 178 -13.18 -18.44 -19.83
N PHE A 179 -12.52 -18.13 -20.95
CA PHE A 179 -11.11 -17.77 -20.99
C PHE A 179 -10.81 -16.58 -20.08
N GLY A 180 -11.60 -15.51 -20.17
CA GLY A 180 -11.44 -14.33 -19.32
C GLY A 180 -11.60 -14.64 -17.83
N THR A 181 -12.54 -15.51 -17.47
CA THR A 181 -12.74 -15.93 -16.07
C THR A 181 -11.53 -16.70 -15.54
N ILE A 182 -10.92 -17.59 -16.34
CA ILE A 182 -9.71 -18.33 -15.96
C ILE A 182 -8.54 -17.36 -15.74
N VAL A 183 -8.31 -16.47 -16.70
CA VAL A 183 -7.21 -15.50 -16.64
C VAL A 183 -7.39 -14.56 -15.44
N PHE A 184 -8.56 -14.00 -15.22
CA PHE A 184 -8.80 -13.10 -14.08
C PHE A 184 -8.78 -13.82 -12.73
N SER A 185 -9.25 -15.07 -12.65
CA SER A 185 -9.12 -15.86 -11.43
C SER A 185 -7.65 -16.10 -11.08
N ALA A 186 -6.81 -16.37 -12.09
CA ALA A 186 -5.36 -16.47 -11.91
C ALA A 186 -4.74 -15.14 -11.46
N THR A 187 -5.18 -14.01 -12.02
CA THR A 187 -4.75 -12.66 -11.59
C THR A 187 -5.10 -12.38 -10.12
N ILE A 188 -6.31 -12.75 -9.67
CA ILE A 188 -6.70 -12.58 -8.26
C ILE A 188 -5.78 -13.41 -7.35
N LEU A 189 -5.56 -14.68 -7.69
CA LEU A 189 -4.68 -15.55 -6.92
C LEU A 189 -3.24 -15.03 -6.87
N GLU A 190 -2.73 -14.53 -8.00
CA GLU A 190 -1.40 -13.91 -8.07
C GLU A 190 -1.30 -12.72 -7.10
N HIS A 191 -2.25 -11.79 -7.14
CA HIS A 191 -2.28 -10.67 -6.21
C HIS A 191 -2.31 -11.12 -4.74
N LEU A 192 -3.11 -12.13 -4.41
CA LEU A 192 -3.21 -12.67 -3.04
C LEU A 192 -1.92 -13.33 -2.57
N VAL A 193 -1.23 -14.05 -3.44
CA VAL A 193 0.07 -14.64 -3.13
C VAL A 193 1.14 -13.55 -3.01
N HIS A 194 1.11 -12.55 -3.89
CA HIS A 194 2.07 -11.45 -3.89
C HIS A 194 1.97 -10.63 -2.59
N VAL A 195 0.74 -10.25 -2.18
CA VAL A 195 0.54 -9.51 -0.92
C VAL A 195 0.90 -10.36 0.30
N ALA A 196 0.66 -11.66 0.27
CA ALA A 196 1.06 -12.59 1.31
C ALA A 196 2.59 -12.61 1.49
N ILE A 197 3.34 -12.65 0.39
CA ILE A 197 4.82 -12.59 0.41
C ILE A 197 5.29 -11.24 0.98
N GLU A 198 4.58 -10.15 0.65
CA GLU A 198 4.90 -8.84 1.16
C GLU A 198 4.65 -8.72 2.68
N PHE A 199 3.70 -9.43 3.30
CA PHE A 199 3.46 -9.28 4.75
C PHE A 199 4.72 -9.56 5.59
N ARG A 200 5.12 -8.57 6.42
CA ARG A 200 6.24 -8.76 7.38
C ARG A 200 5.75 -9.34 8.68
N SER A 201 4.53 -8.99 9.07
CA SER A 201 3.89 -9.52 10.27
C SER A 201 2.61 -10.27 9.92
N TRP A 202 2.59 -11.57 10.20
CA TRP A 202 1.39 -12.37 10.07
C TRP A 202 0.55 -12.24 11.33
N SER A 203 -0.65 -11.68 11.19
CA SER A 203 -1.66 -11.65 12.24
C SER A 203 -2.96 -12.28 11.75
N ILE A 204 -3.86 -12.58 12.69
CA ILE A 204 -5.18 -13.14 12.36
C ILE A 204 -5.92 -12.25 11.34
N LEU A 205 -5.76 -10.92 11.42
CA LEU A 205 -6.37 -10.00 10.47
C LEU A 205 -5.83 -10.18 9.05
N HIS A 206 -4.53 -10.41 8.88
CA HIS A 206 -3.93 -10.67 7.57
C HIS A 206 -4.44 -11.98 6.96
N LEU A 207 -4.57 -13.01 7.79
CA LEU A 207 -5.13 -14.30 7.36
C LEU A 207 -6.60 -14.17 6.96
N LEU A 208 -7.40 -13.48 7.77
CA LEU A 208 -8.81 -13.23 7.46
C LEU A 208 -8.98 -12.42 6.16
N ALA A 209 -8.10 -11.43 5.93
CA ALA A 209 -8.09 -10.62 4.71
C ALA A 209 -7.92 -11.50 3.47
N ILE A 210 -6.90 -12.36 3.49
CA ILE A 210 -6.58 -13.24 2.37
C ILE A 210 -7.68 -14.29 2.19
N SER A 211 -8.20 -14.87 3.28
CA SER A 211 -9.22 -15.93 3.18
C SER A 211 -10.59 -15.44 2.72
N PHE A 212 -10.91 -14.17 2.97
CA PHE A 212 -12.16 -13.55 2.52
C PHE A 212 -12.11 -13.12 1.05
N SER A 213 -10.91 -12.86 0.56
CA SER A 213 -10.62 -12.41 -0.81
C SER A 213 -10.54 -13.58 -1.77
#